data_AF-A0A655IJD5-F1
#
_entry.id   AF-A0A655IJD5-F1
#
_cell.length_a   1.000
_cell.length_b   1.000
_cell.length_c   1.000
_cell.angle_alpha   90.00
_cell.angle_beta   90.00
_cell.angle_gamma   90.00
#
_symmetry.space_group_name_H-M   'P 1'
#
loop_
_entity.id
_entity.type
_entity.pdbx_description
1 polymer ?
#
loop_
_entity_poly.entity_id
_entity_poly.type
_entity_poly.pdbx_seq_one_letter_code
_entity_poly.pdbx_strand_id
1 'polypeptide(L)'
;MVITDDRAAAFAGIKPFLALYMGGMGAEETNFHADVYRRMGYTQVVDEVTKLFRSGRKDEAAEIIPDELVDDAVIVGDIDHVRKQMAVWEAAGVTMMVVTAGSAEQVRDLAALV
;
A
#
# COMPACT_ATOMS: atom_id res chain seq x y z
N MET A 1 -2.71 -3.93 6.34
CA MET A 1 -3.11 -5.31 6.02
C MET A 1 -4.61 -5.36 5.83
N VAL A 2 -5.08 -6.11 4.83
CA VAL A 2 -6.51 -6.28 4.50
C VAL A 2 -6.78 -7.77 4.26
N ILE A 3 -7.70 -8.37 5.02
CA ILE A 3 -8.19 -9.73 4.78
C ILE A 3 -9.40 -9.64 3.83
N THR A 4 -9.29 -10.23 2.64
CA THR A 4 -10.35 -10.20 1.62
C THR A 4 -10.10 -11.24 0.54
N ASP A 5 -11.18 -11.79 -0.02
CA ASP A 5 -11.13 -12.61 -1.25
C ASP A 5 -11.11 -11.74 -2.52
N ASP A 6 -11.47 -10.45 -2.41
CA ASP A 6 -11.44 -9.49 -3.51
C ASP A 6 -10.22 -8.55 -3.39
N ARG A 7 -9.06 -9.05 -3.85
CA ARG A 7 -7.81 -8.28 -3.86
C ARG A 7 -7.89 -7.09 -4.82
N ALA A 8 -8.56 -7.25 -5.96
CA ALA A 8 -8.64 -6.21 -6.98
C ALA A 8 -9.37 -4.96 -6.46
N ALA A 9 -10.52 -5.14 -5.79
CA ALA A 9 -11.23 -4.04 -5.16
C ALA A 9 -10.41 -3.39 -4.03
N ALA A 10 -9.71 -4.18 -3.23
CA ALA A 10 -8.84 -3.65 -2.18
C ALA A 10 -7.68 -2.82 -2.76
N PHE A 11 -7.02 -3.30 -3.81
CA PHE A 11 -5.97 -2.55 -4.50
C PHE A 11 -6.51 -1.23 -5.06
N ALA A 12 -7.63 -1.26 -5.75
CA ALA A 12 -8.28 -0.05 -6.25
C ALA A 12 -8.58 0.96 -5.14
N GLY A 13 -9.01 0.50 -3.95
CA GLY A 13 -9.25 1.35 -2.79
C GLY A 13 -7.97 1.93 -2.14
N ILE A 14 -6.83 1.26 -2.28
CA ILE A 14 -5.55 1.68 -1.69
C ILE A 14 -4.82 2.69 -2.59
N LYS A 15 -4.90 2.55 -3.91
CA LYS A 15 -4.17 3.40 -4.87
C LYS A 15 -4.34 4.92 -4.64
N PRO A 16 -5.54 5.47 -4.35
CA PRO A 16 -5.69 6.89 -4.06
C PRO A 16 -4.86 7.38 -2.86
N PHE A 17 -4.73 6.53 -1.83
CA PHE A 17 -3.91 6.83 -0.66
C PHE A 17 -2.42 6.84 -1.01
N LEU A 18 -1.96 5.87 -1.81
CA LEU A 18 -0.57 5.83 -2.29
C LEU A 18 -0.25 7.04 -3.19
N ALA A 19 -1.18 7.43 -4.07
CA ALA A 19 -1.03 8.61 -4.91
C ALA A 19 -0.87 9.90 -4.08
N LEU A 20 -1.67 10.04 -3.01
CA LEU A 20 -1.53 11.14 -2.05
C LEU A 20 -0.16 11.13 -1.36
N TYR A 21 0.33 9.97 -0.93
CA TYR A 21 1.62 9.86 -0.26
C TYR A 21 2.79 10.19 -1.20
N MET A 22 2.77 9.65 -2.42
CA MET A 22 3.79 9.92 -3.43
C MET A 22 3.77 11.38 -3.92
N GLY A 23 2.59 11.94 -4.18
CA GLY A 23 2.47 13.23 -4.88
C GLY A 23 2.19 14.43 -3.99
N GLY A 24 1.53 14.26 -2.84
CA GLY A 24 0.89 15.35 -2.11
C GLY A 24 1.20 15.48 -0.61
N MET A 25 1.80 14.48 0.05
CA MET A 25 2.10 14.53 1.49
C MET A 25 3.46 15.16 1.83
N GLY A 26 4.45 15.07 0.94
CA GLY A 26 5.79 15.61 1.16
C GLY A 26 6.02 16.98 0.50
N ALA A 27 7.10 17.64 0.91
CA ALA A 27 7.54 18.89 0.30
C ALA A 27 8.02 18.66 -1.14
N GLU A 28 8.02 19.71 -1.96
CA GLU A 28 8.39 19.63 -3.38
C GLU A 28 9.79 19.04 -3.60
N GLU A 29 10.75 19.51 -2.82
CA GLU A 29 12.15 19.11 -2.90
C GLU A 29 12.49 17.88 -2.02
N THR A 30 11.60 17.52 -1.09
CA THR A 30 11.85 16.42 -0.15
C THR A 30 10.55 15.72 0.21
N ASN A 31 10.30 14.59 -0.45
CA ASN A 31 9.17 13.72 -0.14
C ASN A 31 9.66 12.31 0.26
N PHE A 32 9.87 12.11 1.57
CA PHE A 32 10.27 10.81 2.12
C PHE A 32 9.26 9.69 1.85
N HIS A 33 7.97 10.02 1.68
CA HIS A 33 6.95 9.05 1.31
C HIS A 33 7.15 8.56 -0.12
N ALA A 34 7.54 9.43 -1.04
CA ALA A 34 7.88 9.06 -2.41
C ALA A 34 9.18 8.24 -2.47
N ASP A 35 10.16 8.57 -1.63
CA ASP A 35 11.49 7.96 -1.65
C ASP A 35 11.50 6.49 -1.22
N VAL A 36 10.52 6.01 -0.46
CA VAL A 36 10.39 4.57 -0.19
C VAL A 36 10.12 3.80 -1.49
N TYR A 37 9.19 4.27 -2.32
CA TYR A 37 8.83 3.61 -3.57
C TYR A 37 9.93 3.74 -4.64
N ARG A 38 10.67 4.85 -4.64
CA ARG A 38 11.88 4.97 -5.48
C ARG A 38 12.93 3.91 -5.11
N ARG A 39 13.18 3.69 -3.82
CA ARG A 39 14.11 2.65 -3.33
C ARG A 39 13.63 1.23 -3.64
N MET A 40 12.33 1.04 -3.75
CA MET A 40 11.71 -0.22 -4.20
C MET A 40 11.81 -0.42 -5.73
N GLY A 41 12.35 0.55 -6.48
CA GLY A 41 12.52 0.46 -7.93
C GLY A 41 11.43 1.12 -8.77
N TYR A 42 10.44 1.75 -8.14
CA TYR A 42 9.29 2.36 -8.82
C TYR A 42 9.49 3.85 -9.18
N THR A 43 10.72 4.29 -9.42
CA THR A 43 11.03 5.73 -9.64
C THR A 43 10.19 6.36 -10.74
N GLN A 44 10.00 5.68 -11.87
CA GLN A 44 9.20 6.20 -12.98
C GLN A 44 7.71 6.36 -12.61
N VAL A 45 7.15 5.41 -11.86
CA VAL A 45 5.76 5.48 -11.38
C VAL A 45 5.63 6.67 -10.44
N VAL A 46 6.55 6.83 -9.48
CA VAL A 46 6.53 7.93 -8.51
C VAL A 46 6.55 9.29 -9.20
N ASP A 47 7.40 9.46 -10.22
CA ASP A 47 7.53 10.74 -10.92
C ASP A 47 6.27 11.10 -11.71
N GLU A 48 5.66 10.14 -12.41
CA GLU A 48 4.42 10.39 -13.15
C GLU A 48 3.22 10.59 -12.21
N VAL A 49 3.12 9.82 -11.12
CA VAL A 49 2.10 10.02 -10.06
C VAL A 49 2.24 11.43 -9.49
N THR A 50 3.46 11.86 -9.16
CA THR A 50 3.72 13.19 -8.60
C THR A 50 3.25 14.30 -9.55
N LYS A 51 3.61 14.18 -10.83
CA LYS A 51 3.21 15.14 -11.87
C LYS A 51 1.69 15.23 -12.02
N LEU A 52 1.01 14.10 -12.14
CA LEU A 52 -0.45 14.04 -12.24
C LEU A 52 -1.11 14.64 -11.00
N PHE A 53 -0.67 14.21 -9.81
CA PHE A 53 -1.24 14.67 -8.55
C PHE A 53 -1.09 16.18 -8.36
N ARG A 54 0.08 16.76 -8.65
CA ARG A 54 0.32 18.21 -8.56
C ARG A 54 -0.41 19.02 -9.62
N SER A 55 -0.73 18.41 -10.76
CA SER A 55 -1.62 19.01 -11.77
C SER A 55 -3.11 18.92 -11.41
N GLY A 56 -3.46 18.37 -10.24
CA GLY A 56 -4.84 18.18 -9.79
C GLY A 56 -5.54 16.94 -10.38
N ARG A 57 -4.86 16.15 -11.21
CA ARG A 57 -5.37 14.92 -11.84
C ARG A 57 -5.21 13.72 -10.89
N LYS A 58 -5.86 13.77 -9.73
CA LYS A 58 -5.65 12.81 -8.62
C LYS A 58 -6.13 11.40 -8.95
N ASP A 59 -7.26 11.27 -9.65
CA ASP A 59 -7.81 9.96 -10.01
C ASP A 59 -6.88 9.25 -11.00
N GLU A 60 -6.40 9.97 -12.01
CA GLU A 60 -5.42 9.45 -12.98
C GLU A 60 -4.10 9.11 -12.31
N ALA A 61 -3.67 9.90 -11.30
CA ALA A 61 -2.49 9.58 -10.50
C ALA A 61 -2.65 8.26 -9.74
N ALA A 62 -3.86 7.92 -9.27
CA ALA A 62 -4.13 6.63 -8.64
C ALA A 62 -4.20 5.49 -9.65
N GLU A 63 -4.83 5.70 -10.81
CA GLU A 63 -5.01 4.68 -11.85
C GLU A 63 -3.70 4.12 -12.40
N ILE A 64 -2.67 4.96 -12.56
CA ILE A 64 -1.37 4.53 -13.10
C ILE A 64 -0.52 3.72 -12.13
N ILE A 65 -0.91 3.64 -10.85
CA ILE A 65 -0.19 2.84 -9.85
C ILE A 65 -0.44 1.35 -10.17
N PRO A 66 0.60 0.55 -10.45
CA PRO A 66 0.42 -0.87 -10.73
C PRO A 66 0.03 -1.63 -9.45
N ASP A 67 -0.74 -2.70 -9.62
CA ASP A 67 -1.16 -3.56 -8.50
C ASP A 67 0.04 -4.16 -7.76
N GLU A 68 1.12 -4.48 -8.48
CA GLU A 68 2.38 -5.00 -7.92
C GLU A 68 2.98 -4.05 -6.88
N LEU A 69 2.94 -2.73 -7.12
CA LEU A 69 3.43 -1.75 -6.14
C LEU A 69 2.57 -1.79 -4.88
N VAL A 70 1.24 -1.94 -5.03
CA VAL A 70 0.33 -2.06 -3.88
C VAL A 70 0.64 -3.33 -3.09
N ASP A 71 0.88 -4.45 -3.78
CA ASP A 71 1.18 -5.75 -3.18
C ASP A 71 2.51 -5.74 -2.40
N ASP A 72 3.52 -5.06 -2.93
CA ASP A 72 4.81 -4.88 -2.26
C ASP A 72 4.72 -3.98 -1.02
N ALA A 73 3.76 -3.04 -0.99
CA ALA A 73 3.60 -2.06 0.08
C ALA A 73 2.59 -2.48 1.17
N VAL A 74 1.63 -3.34 0.84
CA VAL A 74 0.50 -3.70 1.72
C VAL A 74 0.15 -5.18 1.57
N ILE A 75 0.10 -5.90 2.68
CA ILE A 75 -0.42 -7.27 2.70
C ILE A 75 -1.94 -7.25 2.45
N VAL A 76 -2.38 -7.79 1.31
CA VAL A 76 -3.79 -7.89 0.90
C VAL A 76 -4.08 -9.29 0.35
N GLY A 77 -5.00 -10.02 0.99
CA GLY A 77 -5.43 -11.33 0.49
C GLY A 77 -6.27 -12.09 1.50
N ASP A 78 -6.56 -13.35 1.18
CA ASP A 78 -7.21 -14.27 2.11
C ASP A 78 -6.31 -14.58 3.33
N ILE A 79 -6.86 -15.31 4.29
CA ILE A 79 -6.17 -15.68 5.54
C ILE A 79 -4.85 -16.44 5.27
N ASP A 80 -4.83 -17.34 4.29
CA ASP A 80 -3.66 -18.16 4.00
C ASP A 80 -2.54 -17.34 3.33
N HIS A 81 -2.91 -16.46 2.39
CA HIS A 81 -2.01 -15.49 1.79
C HIS A 81 -1.42 -14.56 2.85
N VAL A 82 -2.26 -14.03 3.73
CA VAL A 82 -1.84 -13.14 4.82
C VAL A 82 -0.83 -13.84 5.72
N ARG A 83 -1.10 -15.08 6.18
CA ARG A 83 -0.15 -15.85 7.00
C ARG A 83 1.19 -16.05 6.31
N LYS A 84 1.16 -16.37 5.01
CA LYS A 84 2.38 -16.52 4.21
C LYS A 84 3.18 -15.21 4.16
N GLN A 85 2.53 -14.08 3.92
CA GLN A 85 3.21 -12.78 3.85
C GLN A 85 3.73 -12.32 5.22
N MET A 86 3.02 -12.61 6.31
CA MET A 86 3.51 -12.32 7.67
C MET A 86 4.87 -12.99 7.92
N ALA A 87 5.04 -14.25 7.52
CA ALA A 87 6.30 -14.96 7.65
C ALA A 87 7.42 -14.35 6.77
N VAL A 88 7.09 -13.86 5.57
CA VAL A 88 8.05 -13.17 4.69
C VAL A 88 8.53 -11.86 5.34
N TRP A 89 7.61 -11.07 5.88
CA TRP A 89 7.93 -9.79 6.52
C TRP A 89 8.70 -10.00 7.83
N GLU A 90 8.35 -11.01 8.62
CA GLU A 90 9.09 -11.42 9.81
C GLU A 90 10.53 -11.82 9.46
N ALA A 91 10.73 -12.64 8.41
CA ALA A 91 12.05 -13.01 7.92
C ALA A 91 12.88 -11.81 7.41
N ALA A 92 12.21 -10.75 6.96
CA ALA A 92 12.84 -9.47 6.59
C ALA A 92 13.16 -8.57 7.81
N GLY A 93 12.84 -9.00 9.03
CA GLY A 93 13.16 -8.31 10.27
C GLY A 93 12.02 -7.50 10.90
N VAL A 94 10.80 -7.61 10.38
CA VAL A 94 9.62 -6.98 11.00
C VAL A 94 9.25 -7.73 12.29
N THR A 95 9.27 -7.04 13.43
CA THR A 95 8.93 -7.63 14.74
C THR A 95 7.54 -7.24 15.26
N MET A 96 6.90 -6.25 14.63
CA MET A 96 5.58 -5.77 15.02
C MET A 96 4.85 -5.20 13.81
N MET A 97 3.59 -5.59 13.63
CA MET A 97 2.71 -5.03 12.61
C MET A 97 1.58 -4.24 13.28
N VAL A 98 1.44 -2.98 12.89
CA VAL A 98 0.27 -2.17 13.25
C VAL A 98 -0.80 -2.39 12.19
N VAL A 99 -1.98 -2.82 12.63
CA VAL A 99 -3.10 -3.17 11.74
C VAL A 99 -4.28 -2.25 12.01
N THR A 100 -4.97 -1.87 10.94
CA THR A 100 -6.23 -1.12 11.01
C THR A 100 -7.36 -2.09 10.75
N ALA A 101 -8.35 -2.14 11.64
CA ALA A 101 -9.58 -2.91 11.46
C ALA A 101 -10.77 -1.94 11.42
N GLY A 102 -11.63 -2.09 10.40
CA GLY A 102 -12.84 -1.27 10.23
C GLY A 102 -14.06 -1.85 10.96
N SER A 103 -13.99 -3.08 11.46
CA SER A 103 -15.09 -3.75 12.15
C SER A 103 -14.60 -4.70 13.24
N ALA A 104 -15.49 -5.04 14.19
CA ALA A 104 -15.19 -6.04 15.23
C ALA A 104 -14.96 -7.45 14.66
N GLU A 105 -15.53 -7.75 13.49
CA GLU A 105 -15.29 -9.00 12.77
C GLU A 105 -13.85 -9.07 12.25
N GLN A 106 -13.39 -8.02 11.57
CA GLN A 106 -12.00 -7.94 11.10
C GLN A 106 -10.99 -8.02 12.25
N VAL A 107 -11.30 -7.47 13.43
CA VAL A 107 -10.45 -7.65 14.62
C VAL A 107 -10.34 -9.12 15.01
N ARG A 108 -11.44 -9.89 14.97
CA ARG A 108 -11.42 -11.32 15.29
C ARG A 108 -10.64 -12.12 14.26
N ASP A 109 -10.81 -11.81 12.98
CA ASP A 109 -10.08 -12.49 11.90
C ASP A 109 -8.57 -12.26 12.04
N LEU A 110 -8.16 -11.01 12.28
CA LEU A 110 -6.77 -10.66 12.53
C LEU A 110 -6.21 -11.32 13.80
N ALA A 111 -7.01 -11.42 14.87
CA ALA A 111 -6.60 -12.07 16.11
C ALA A 111 -6.39 -13.59 15.94
N ALA A 112 -7.07 -14.24 14.99
CA ALA A 112 -6.89 -15.66 14.69
C ALA A 112 -5.63 -15.98 13.87
N LEU A 113 -4.85 -14.96 13.49
CA LEU A 113 -3.59 -15.10 12.77
C LEU A 113 -2.38 -15.29 13.70
N VAL A 114 -2.53 -15.04 15.01
CA VAL A 114 -1.46 -15.05 16.02
C VAL A 114 -1.72 -16.05 17.15
#